data_AF-A0A9E7HNL9-F1
#
_entry.id   AF-A0A9E7HNL9-F1
#
_cell.length_a   1.000
_cell.length_b   1.000
_cell.length_c   1.000
_cell.angle_alpha   90.00
_cell.angle_beta   90.00
_cell.angle_gamma   90.00
#
_symmetry.space_group_name_H-M   'P 1'
#
loop_
_entity.id
_entity.type
_entity.pdbx_description
1 polymer ?
#
loop_
_entity_poly.entity_id
_entity_poly.type
_entity_poly.pdbx_seq_one_letter_code
_entity_poly.pdbx_strand_id
1 'polypeptide(L)' 'MIGSTAPTCTYNECKGCRLKCRAEQVPVDAGDPMNSAYRYRCVCHG' A
#
# COMPACT_ATOMS: atom_id res chain seq x y z
N MET A 1 -12.33 13.78 6.19
CA MET A 1 -12.61 13.05 4.93
C MET A 1 -11.94 11.69 5.03
N ILE A 2 -12.71 10.62 5.24
CA ILE A 2 -12.26 9.24 4.99
C ILE A 2 -12.76 8.96 3.57
N GLY A 3 -12.08 9.56 2.59
CA GLY A 3 -12.33 9.33 1.19
C GLY A 3 -11.36 8.27 0.70
N SER A 4 -11.81 7.44 -0.24
CA SER A 4 -11.02 6.49 -1.03
C SER A 4 -9.99 7.24 -1.90
N THR A 5 -9.06 7.95 -1.26
CA THR A 5 -7.83 8.41 -1.86
C THR A 5 -6.87 7.23 -1.73
N ALA A 6 -6.32 6.73 -2.85
CA ALA A 6 -5.28 5.72 -2.81
C ALA A 6 -4.26 6.15 -1.75
N PRO A 7 -3.98 5.33 -0.72
CA PRO A 7 -3.20 5.77 0.42
C PRO A 7 -1.85 6.22 -0.09
N THR A 8 -1.54 7.51 0.06
CA THR A 8 -0.20 7.99 -0.18
C THR A 8 0.64 7.58 1.01
N CYS A 9 1.82 7.03 0.72
CA CYS A 9 2.75 6.67 1.77
C CYS A 9 3.13 7.90 2.58
N THR A 10 3.09 7.75 3.90
CA THR A 10 3.56 8.77 4.81
C THR A 10 5.07 8.95 4.67
N TYR A 11 5.59 10.10 5.09
CA TYR A 11 7.03 10.37 5.07
C TYR A 11 7.83 9.28 5.81
N ASN A 12 7.31 8.77 6.92
CA ASN A 12 7.95 7.72 7.72
C ASN A 12 8.00 6.36 7.01
N GLU A 13 6.97 6.00 6.25
CA GLU A 13 6.94 4.74 5.47
C GLU A 13 7.94 4.76 4.31
N CYS A 14 8.26 5.94 3.80
CA CYS A 14 9.28 6.14 2.76
C CYS A 14 10.62 6.60 3.32
N LYS A 15 10.76 6.70 4.65
CA LYS A 15 11.98 7.20 5.30
C LYS A 15 13.09 6.16 5.13
N GLY A 16 14.00 6.43 4.20
CA GLY A 16 15.08 5.51 3.80
C GLY A 16 15.08 5.22 2.30
N CYS A 17 14.01 5.60 1.59
CA CYS A 17 13.93 5.45 0.16
C CYS A 17 14.61 6.61 -0.53
N ARG A 18 15.62 6.30 -1.35
CA ARG A 18 16.38 7.30 -2.13
C ARG A 18 15.64 7.73 -3.40
N LEU A 19 14.59 7.00 -3.78
CA LEU A 19 13.90 7.09 -5.07
C LEU A 19 12.37 7.14 -4.85
N LYS A 20 11.59 6.77 -5.87
CA LYS A 20 10.11 6.86 -5.83
C LYS A 20 9.54 5.83 -4.87
N CYS A 21 8.83 6.32 -3.86
CA CYS A 21 8.04 5.51 -2.94
C CYS A 21 6.57 5.52 -3.40
N ARG A 22 5.94 4.34 -3.46
CA ARG A 22 4.56 4.18 -3.94
C ARG A 22 3.81 3.19 -3.07
N ALA A 23 2.52 3.44 -2.85
CA ALA A 23 1.65 2.46 -2.24
C ALA A 23 1.17 1.45 -3.29
N GLU A 24 1.36 0.18 -3.01
CA GLU A 24 0.91 -0.93 -3.85
C GLU A 24 -0.13 -1.77 -3.10
N GLN A 25 -1.09 -2.30 -3.87
CA GLN A 25 -2.07 -3.25 -3.34
C GLN A 25 -1.41 -4.63 -3.25
N VAL A 26 -1.40 -5.19 -2.05
CA VAL A 26 -0.90 -6.51 -1.76
C VAL A 26 -2.12 -7.38 -1.41
N PRO A 27 -2.33 -8.51 -2.09
CA PRO A 27 -3.36 -9.44 -1.69
C PRO A 27 -3.05 -9.92 -0.27
N VAL A 28 -4.05 -9.89 0.60
CA VAL A 28 -4.03 -10.67 1.83
C VAL A 28 -4.65 -12.02 1.47
N ASP A 29 -4.05 -13.10 1.97
CA ASP A 29 -4.73 -14.39 1.98
C ASP A 29 -6.04 -14.21 2.73
N ALA A 30 -7.11 -14.10 1.95
CA ALA A 30 -8.45 -14.25 2.44
C ALA A 30 -8.87 -15.63 2.01
N GLY A 31 -9.05 -16.53 2.98
CA GLY A 31 -9.54 -17.89 2.73
C GLY A 31 -10.91 -17.95 2.05
N ASP A 32 -11.52 -16.80 1.77
CA ASP A 32 -12.80 -16.64 1.09
C ASP A 32 -12.60 -16.14 -0.35
N PRO A 33 -12.94 -16.92 -1.39
CA PRO A 33 -12.80 -16.53 -2.79
C PRO A 33 -13.67 -15.33 -3.20
N MET A 34 -14.66 -14.96 -2.37
CA MET A 34 -15.54 -13.80 -2.55
C MET A 34 -14.98 -12.50 -1.97
N ASN A 35 -14.06 -12.58 -1.01
CA ASN A 35 -13.50 -11.42 -0.32
C ASN A 35 -11.99 -11.41 -0.50
N SER A 36 -11.48 -11.01 -1.66
CA SER A 36 -10.05 -10.67 -1.76
C SER A 36 -9.79 -9.43 -0.90
N ALA A 37 -9.40 -9.63 0.36
CA ALA A 37 -9.00 -8.54 1.24
C ALA A 37 -7.67 -8.00 0.73
N TYR A 38 -7.68 -6.88 0.02
CA TYR A 38 -6.45 -6.20 -0.37
C TYR A 38 -6.02 -5.27 0.75
N ARG A 39 -4.73 -5.24 1.06
CA ARG A 39 -4.13 -4.20 1.89
C ARG A 39 -3.14 -3.39 1.08
N TYR A 40 -2.91 -2.15 1.48
CA TYR A 40 -1.88 -1.33 0.86
C TYR A 40 -0.58 -1.46 1.63
N ARG A 41 0.55 -1.52 0.91
CA ARG A 41 1.90 -1.44 1.46
C ARG A 41 2.72 -0.44 0.68
N CYS A 42 3.53 0.33 1.39
CA CYS A 42 4.50 1.23 0.79
C CYS A 42 5.75 0.48 0.34
N VAL A 43 6.09 0.65 -0.94
CA VAL A 43 7.22 0.02 -1.61
C VAL A 43 8.07 1.10 -2.27
N CYS A 44 9.38 0.92 -2.24
CA CYS A 44 10.32 1.85 -2.83
C CYS A 44 10.90 1.25 -4.10
N HIS A 45 10.63 1.92 -5.22
CA HIS A 45 11.11 1.52 -6.54
C HIS A 45 12.50 2.11 -6.75
N GLY A 46 13.47 1.21 -6.91
CA GLY A 46 14.85 1.49 -7.27
C GLY A 46 15.04 1.81 -8.75
#